data_AF-A0A0G0DCC2-F1
#
_entry.id   AF-A0A0G0DCC2-F1
#
_cell.length_a   1.000
_cell.length_b   1.000
_cell.length_c   1.000
_cell.angle_alpha   90.00
_cell.angle_beta   90.00
_cell.angle_gamma   90.00
#
_symmetry.space_group_name_H-M   'P 1'
#
loop_
_entity.id
_entity.type
_entity.pdbx_description
1 polymer ?
#
loop_
_entity_poly.entity_id
_entity_poly.type
_entity_poly.pdbx_seq_one_letter_code
_entity_poly.pdbx_strand_id
1 'polypeptide(L)'
;MAFELKPLNIESITEKEMGLVIGLRNYLGDFYERLPLNLQLRKDRGIIRERVFGTALEIIARNNDQAAQYSDPEFDNIITREKDLRGPCSLGISICIDGRLIIPFIAGRLIKAHEAKAGLIEISNSPIDGRNEIRSGRLTEAIKKKAEEGDLLEILFAHTSLHDKEHGCGAMLGLKGKYNIPDDVDLVKNNLRIHEKSAKLIKNLFNKVREKAKKPKLDRVAITAVYDTDNMGVILGYGKKSQYSTTELTKKIAPKLFDLLSSRRDDALFPGVLKEFYTNPKYAYNLEAFIAETIPTLFELKEFTGITDEYIKNNYSDLNINQKKALRYFLARTVVFQYLTGIYEQLDHPNAYHAEDFQSITQDGPNIGQFMVDSQVFGAGPLSHEDAVDHIIDQTKLMQKYSKSTPPYVLFIVKSVSGNIQQESMERIRGINREYYGDILGDRRIQELVRSGLLAPIPAIINDKTREIIEIPNFAV
;
A
#
# COMPACT_ATOMS: atom_id res chain seq x y z
N MET A 1 6.25 -19.60 27.72
CA MET A 1 4.86 -19.07 27.80
C MET A 1 4.04 -19.87 26.81
N ALA A 2 3.02 -20.58 27.28
CA ALA A 2 2.07 -21.26 26.41
C ALA A 2 1.15 -20.20 25.78
N PHE A 3 1.00 -20.22 24.46
CA PHE A 3 0.00 -19.41 23.78
C PHE A 3 -1.38 -20.01 24.09
N GLU A 4 -2.18 -19.30 24.90
CA GLU A 4 -3.62 -19.55 24.94
C GLU A 4 -4.20 -19.02 23.63
N LEU A 5 -4.51 -19.94 22.71
CA LEU A 5 -5.43 -19.65 21.61
C LEU A 5 -6.76 -19.24 22.23
N LYS A 6 -7.12 -17.96 22.15
CA LYS A 6 -8.49 -17.55 22.49
C LYS A 6 -9.43 -18.33 21.58
N PRO A 7 -10.39 -19.11 22.11
CA PRO A 7 -11.33 -19.83 21.28
C PRO A 7 -12.08 -18.81 20.42
N LEU A 8 -12.09 -19.04 19.10
CA LEU A 8 -12.97 -18.29 18.20
C LEU A 8 -14.39 -18.37 18.74
N ASN A 9 -15.05 -17.22 18.87
CA ASN A 9 -16.46 -17.20 19.21
C ASN A 9 -17.25 -17.66 17.97
N ILE A 10 -17.51 -18.96 17.87
CA ILE A 10 -18.12 -19.61 16.70
C ILE A 10 -19.56 -19.10 16.46
N GLU A 11 -20.19 -18.46 17.45
CA GLU A 11 -21.59 -18.03 17.41
C GLU A 11 -21.89 -16.85 16.47
N SER A 12 -20.88 -16.21 15.85
CA SER A 12 -21.07 -15.09 14.92
C SER A 12 -20.55 -15.33 13.50
N ILE A 13 -20.22 -16.57 13.13
CA ILE A 13 -19.65 -16.88 11.80
C ILE A 13 -20.76 -16.92 10.74
N THR A 14 -20.70 -16.02 9.78
CA THR A 14 -21.57 -16.03 8.59
C THR A 14 -21.29 -17.24 7.71
N GLU A 15 -22.27 -17.68 6.91
CA GLU A 15 -22.12 -18.82 5.97
C GLU A 15 -20.90 -18.64 5.03
N LYS A 16 -20.59 -17.41 4.66
CA LYS A 16 -19.44 -17.03 3.85
C LYS A 16 -18.11 -17.23 4.57
N GLU A 17 -18.01 -16.79 5.83
CA GLU A 17 -16.82 -17.00 6.65
C GLU A 17 -16.60 -18.48 6.94
N MET A 18 -17.68 -19.26 7.10
CA MET A 18 -17.60 -20.72 7.20
C MET A 18 -16.99 -21.34 5.93
N GLY A 19 -17.36 -20.84 4.74
CA GLY A 19 -16.76 -21.25 3.47
C GLY A 19 -15.25 -21.02 3.41
N LEU A 20 -14.77 -19.86 3.89
CA LEU A 20 -13.34 -19.55 3.97
C LEU A 20 -12.60 -20.45 4.98
N VAL A 21 -13.21 -20.70 6.14
CA VAL A 21 -12.69 -21.61 7.18
C VAL A 21 -12.53 -23.03 6.64
N ILE A 22 -13.56 -23.55 5.96
CA ILE A 22 -13.55 -24.88 5.36
C ILE A 22 -12.49 -24.95 4.24
N GLY A 23 -12.47 -23.94 3.35
CA GLY A 23 -11.49 -23.86 2.26
C GLY A 23 -10.06 -23.87 2.77
N LEU A 24 -9.75 -23.03 3.75
CA LEU A 24 -8.43 -22.96 4.39
C LEU A 24 -8.04 -24.27 5.08
N ARG A 25 -8.95 -24.88 5.85
CA ARG A 25 -8.69 -26.14 6.54
C ARG A 25 -8.42 -27.28 5.56
N ASN A 26 -9.21 -27.39 4.49
CA ASN A 26 -9.03 -28.40 3.45
C ASN A 26 -7.69 -28.21 2.72
N TYR A 27 -7.41 -26.98 2.28
CA TYR A 27 -6.15 -26.65 1.61
C TYR A 27 -4.93 -26.99 2.48
N LEU A 28 -4.90 -26.54 3.74
CA LEU A 28 -3.77 -26.79 4.63
C LEU A 28 -3.64 -28.28 4.99
N GLY A 29 -4.76 -29.00 5.11
CA GLY A 29 -4.75 -30.46 5.27
C GLY A 29 -3.98 -31.15 4.15
N ASP A 30 -4.44 -30.93 2.90
CA ASP A 30 -3.84 -31.56 1.72
C ASP A 30 -2.39 -31.10 1.49
N PHE A 31 -2.12 -29.80 1.67
CA PHE A 31 -0.78 -29.23 1.48
C PHE A 31 0.24 -29.87 2.39
N TYR A 32 -0.03 -29.92 3.70
CA TYR A 32 0.91 -30.51 4.66
C TYR A 32 0.98 -32.04 4.56
N GLU A 33 -0.07 -32.72 4.10
CA GLU A 33 -0.02 -34.15 3.85
C GLU A 33 0.97 -34.54 2.74
N ARG A 34 1.04 -33.71 1.70
CA ARG A 34 1.89 -33.96 0.51
C ARG A 34 3.27 -33.32 0.60
N LEU A 35 3.48 -32.38 1.53
CA LEU A 35 4.74 -31.64 1.63
C LEU A 35 5.90 -32.57 2.04
N PRO A 36 6.98 -32.68 1.24
CA PRO A 36 8.15 -33.46 1.60
C PRO A 36 8.99 -32.71 2.64
N LEU A 37 8.49 -32.69 3.88
CA LEU A 37 9.16 -32.11 5.04
C LEU A 37 10.36 -32.96 5.49
N ASN A 38 11.33 -32.33 6.15
CA ASN A 38 12.40 -33.04 6.84
C ASN A 38 11.86 -33.83 8.05
N LEU A 39 12.64 -34.77 8.59
CA LEU A 39 12.18 -35.72 9.62
C LEU A 39 11.64 -35.04 10.89
N GLN A 40 12.19 -33.89 11.28
CA GLN A 40 11.76 -33.14 12.45
C GLN A 40 10.42 -32.43 12.20
N LEU A 41 10.31 -31.70 11.08
CA LEU A 41 9.09 -31.02 10.69
C LEU A 41 7.92 -31.99 10.41
N ARG A 42 8.20 -33.23 10.00
CA ARG A 42 7.18 -34.28 9.87
C ARG A 42 6.52 -34.63 11.21
N LYS A 43 7.29 -34.64 12.31
CA LYS A 43 6.77 -34.93 13.66
C LYS A 43 5.87 -33.79 14.16
N ASP A 44 6.24 -32.55 13.85
CA ASP A 44 5.53 -31.35 14.29
C ASP A 44 4.46 -30.87 13.30
N ARG A 45 4.21 -31.62 12.22
CA ARG A 45 3.34 -31.22 11.11
C ARG A 45 1.94 -30.75 11.56
N GLY A 46 1.33 -31.48 12.50
CA GLY A 46 0.01 -31.11 13.04
C GLY A 46 0.04 -29.76 13.75
N ILE A 47 1.05 -29.52 14.58
CA ILE A 47 1.23 -28.27 15.32
C ILE A 47 1.50 -27.11 14.36
N ILE A 48 2.37 -27.31 13.36
CA ILE A 48 2.67 -26.31 12.35
C ILE A 48 1.40 -25.95 11.57
N ARG A 49 0.62 -26.95 11.15
CA ARG A 49 -0.65 -26.75 10.43
C ARG A 49 -1.64 -25.92 11.24
N GLU A 50 -1.88 -26.27 12.51
CA GLU A 50 -2.83 -25.52 13.35
C GLU A 50 -2.38 -24.09 13.60
N ARG A 51 -1.06 -23.85 13.75
CA ARG A 51 -0.53 -22.49 13.87
C ARG A 51 -0.74 -21.68 12.60
N VAL A 52 -0.41 -22.23 11.43
CA VAL A 52 -0.65 -21.56 10.13
C VAL A 52 -2.13 -21.28 9.94
N PHE A 53 -2.98 -22.25 10.28
CA PHE A 53 -4.43 -22.09 10.23
C PHE A 53 -4.89 -20.92 11.11
N GLY A 54 -4.45 -20.85 12.37
CA GLY A 54 -4.78 -19.75 13.28
C GLY A 54 -4.33 -18.39 12.74
N THR A 55 -3.05 -18.26 12.37
CA THR A 55 -2.50 -17.01 11.84
C THR A 55 -3.19 -16.56 10.55
N ALA A 56 -3.41 -17.48 9.60
CA ALA A 56 -4.07 -17.15 8.34
C ALA A 56 -5.53 -16.77 8.55
N LEU A 57 -6.24 -17.45 9.45
CA LEU A 57 -7.63 -17.13 9.77
C LEU A 57 -7.77 -15.74 10.43
N GLU A 58 -6.85 -15.39 11.34
CA GLU A 58 -6.80 -14.04 11.92
C GLU A 58 -6.54 -12.96 10.86
N ILE A 59 -5.63 -13.20 9.90
CA ILE A 59 -5.40 -12.26 8.79
C ILE A 59 -6.64 -12.12 7.91
N ILE A 60 -7.29 -13.24 7.57
CA ILE A 60 -8.51 -13.25 6.75
C ILE A 60 -9.63 -12.45 7.42
N ALA A 61 -9.87 -12.71 8.71
CA ALA A 61 -10.90 -12.02 9.48
C ALA A 61 -10.64 -10.50 9.51
N ARG A 62 -9.42 -10.07 9.87
CA ARG A 62 -9.07 -8.64 9.93
C ARG A 62 -9.20 -7.94 8.59
N ASN A 63 -8.76 -8.57 7.49
CA ASN A 63 -8.89 -8.01 6.15
C ASN A 63 -10.37 -7.85 5.75
N ASN A 64 -11.19 -8.87 6.01
CA ASN A 64 -12.60 -8.85 5.63
C ASN A 64 -13.42 -7.88 6.51
N ASP A 65 -13.12 -7.75 7.80
CA ASP A 65 -13.73 -6.77 8.70
C ASP A 65 -13.55 -5.34 8.18
N GLN A 66 -12.33 -4.99 7.74
CA GLN A 66 -12.07 -3.68 7.15
C GLN A 66 -12.67 -3.54 5.75
N ALA A 67 -12.64 -4.59 4.93
CA ALA A 67 -13.30 -4.58 3.63
C ALA A 67 -14.81 -4.29 3.76
N ALA A 68 -15.45 -4.81 4.81
CA ALA A 68 -16.85 -4.54 5.14
C ALA A 68 -17.05 -3.05 5.51
N GLN A 69 -16.21 -2.49 6.38
CA GLN A 69 -16.27 -1.05 6.73
C GLN A 69 -16.12 -0.14 5.51
N TYR A 70 -15.20 -0.46 4.60
CA TYR A 70 -15.00 0.32 3.38
C TYR A 70 -16.09 0.13 2.32
N SER A 71 -16.95 -0.87 2.51
CA SER A 71 -18.11 -1.12 1.65
C SER A 71 -19.41 -0.56 2.23
N ASP A 72 -19.34 0.08 3.41
CA ASP A 72 -20.49 0.70 4.07
C ASP A 72 -20.97 1.94 3.28
N PRO A 73 -22.29 2.10 3.04
CA PRO A 73 -22.84 3.29 2.39
C PRO A 73 -22.48 4.62 3.07
N GLU A 74 -22.28 4.64 4.39
CA GLU A 74 -21.82 5.86 5.06
C GLU A 74 -20.39 6.23 4.65
N PHE A 75 -19.55 5.23 4.38
CA PHE A 75 -18.19 5.46 3.89
C PHE A 75 -18.20 6.10 2.49
N ASP A 76 -19.19 5.79 1.64
CA ASP A 76 -19.35 6.46 0.34
C ASP A 76 -19.58 7.97 0.47
N ASN A 77 -20.21 8.43 1.55
CA ASN A 77 -20.37 9.87 1.83
C ASN A 77 -19.03 10.54 2.16
N ILE A 78 -18.18 9.87 2.97
CA ILE A 78 -16.82 10.33 3.26
C ILE A 78 -16.03 10.45 1.95
N ILE A 79 -16.07 9.42 1.12
CA ILE A 79 -15.36 9.40 -0.17
C ILE A 79 -15.88 10.48 -1.13
N THR A 80 -17.18 10.78 -1.10
CA THR A 80 -17.75 11.86 -1.91
C THR A 80 -17.25 13.23 -1.44
N ARG A 81 -17.25 13.48 -0.12
CA ARG A 81 -16.69 14.70 0.47
C ARG A 81 -15.20 14.86 0.15
N GLU A 82 -14.42 13.79 0.29
CA GLU A 82 -12.99 13.80 -0.09
C GLU A 82 -12.78 14.11 -1.57
N LYS A 83 -13.62 13.57 -2.47
CA LYS A 83 -13.58 13.88 -3.91
C LYS A 83 -13.82 15.37 -4.17
N ASP A 84 -14.76 15.98 -3.48
CA ASP A 84 -15.08 17.41 -3.64
C ASP A 84 -13.93 18.31 -3.17
N LEU A 85 -13.32 17.96 -2.04
CA LEU A 85 -12.15 18.66 -1.48
C LEU A 85 -10.94 18.55 -2.41
N ARG A 86 -10.68 17.35 -2.96
CA ARG A 86 -9.61 17.11 -3.92
C ARG A 86 -9.86 17.78 -5.28
N GLY A 87 -11.12 17.85 -5.69
CA GLY A 87 -11.52 18.29 -7.03
C GLY A 87 -11.42 17.20 -8.11
N PRO A 88 -11.51 17.59 -9.40
CA PRO A 88 -11.70 16.64 -10.50
C PRO A 88 -10.43 15.92 -10.95
N CYS A 89 -9.24 16.39 -10.57
CA CYS A 89 -7.99 15.74 -10.94
C CYS A 89 -7.82 14.40 -10.21
N SER A 90 -7.52 13.34 -10.97
CA SER A 90 -7.16 12.02 -10.43
C SER A 90 -5.82 12.08 -9.71
N LEU A 91 -5.75 11.51 -8.51
CA LEU A 91 -4.51 11.32 -7.76
C LEU A 91 -4.12 9.85 -7.78
N GLY A 92 -2.86 9.59 -8.08
CA GLY A 92 -2.21 8.29 -7.92
C GLY A 92 -0.91 8.44 -7.14
N ILE A 93 -0.49 7.36 -6.49
CA ILE A 93 0.81 7.27 -5.82
C ILE A 93 1.55 6.01 -6.27
N SER A 94 2.87 6.11 -6.40
CA SER A 94 3.75 4.95 -6.49
C SER A 94 4.62 4.89 -5.24
N ILE A 95 4.55 3.78 -4.51
CA ILE A 95 5.19 3.59 -3.21
C ILE A 95 5.98 2.28 -3.14
N CYS A 96 6.94 2.21 -2.22
CA CYS A 96 7.68 0.99 -1.95
C CYS A 96 6.77 -0.11 -1.39
N ILE A 97 7.13 -1.37 -1.64
CA ILE A 97 6.56 -2.56 -0.98
C ILE A 97 6.90 -2.67 0.51
N ASP A 98 7.47 -1.63 1.11
CA ASP A 98 7.88 -1.59 2.50
C ASP A 98 6.63 -1.51 3.40
N GLY A 99 6.50 -2.45 4.35
CA GLY A 99 5.29 -2.60 5.16
C GLY A 99 4.96 -1.41 6.05
N ARG A 100 5.90 -0.50 6.26
CA ARG A 100 5.68 0.77 6.99
C ARG A 100 4.87 1.78 6.17
N LEU A 101 4.79 1.64 4.85
CA LEU A 101 4.05 2.54 3.96
C LEU A 101 2.58 2.14 3.85
N ILE A 102 1.85 2.27 4.95
CA ILE A 102 0.44 1.90 5.06
C ILE A 102 -0.43 2.86 4.25
N ILE A 103 -1.03 2.38 3.16
CA ILE A 103 -1.77 3.19 2.18
C ILE A 103 -2.90 4.04 2.78
N PRO A 104 -3.76 3.51 3.69
CA PRO A 104 -4.75 4.34 4.39
C PRO A 104 -4.17 5.62 5.01
N PHE A 105 -2.99 5.54 5.62
CA PHE A 105 -2.34 6.66 6.29
C PHE A 105 -1.71 7.65 5.31
N ILE A 106 -1.17 7.16 4.19
CA ILE A 106 -0.55 8.00 3.16
C ILE A 106 -1.62 8.72 2.33
N ALA A 107 -2.64 7.97 1.91
CA ALA A 107 -3.44 8.31 0.74
C ALA A 107 -4.96 8.13 0.94
N GLY A 108 -5.36 7.43 2.01
CA GLY A 108 -6.75 7.02 2.22
C GLY A 108 -7.24 6.08 1.12
N ARG A 109 -8.56 5.92 1.04
CA ARG A 109 -9.19 5.02 0.06
C ARG A 109 -9.37 5.64 -1.34
N LEU A 110 -9.45 6.98 -1.43
CA LEU A 110 -9.71 7.70 -2.66
C LEU A 110 -8.54 7.66 -3.67
N ILE A 111 -7.31 7.58 -3.16
CA ILE A 111 -6.09 7.65 -3.96
C ILE A 111 -5.64 6.25 -4.34
N LYS A 112 -5.29 6.07 -5.63
CA LYS A 112 -4.81 4.76 -6.12
C LYS A 112 -3.34 4.59 -5.83
N ALA A 113 -2.97 3.46 -5.22
CA ALA A 113 -1.58 3.09 -4.98
C ALA A 113 -1.08 2.06 -5.99
N HIS A 114 0.16 2.26 -6.44
CA HIS A 114 0.99 1.28 -7.12
C HIS A 114 2.19 0.94 -6.23
N GLU A 115 2.30 -0.32 -5.83
CA GLU A 115 3.37 -0.82 -4.95
C GLU A 115 4.43 -1.53 -5.81
N ALA A 116 5.70 -1.14 -5.67
CA ALA A 116 6.83 -1.72 -6.40
C ALA A 116 8.12 -1.65 -5.56
N LYS A 117 9.16 -2.44 -5.88
CA LYS A 117 10.46 -2.35 -5.16
C LYS A 117 10.95 -0.90 -5.18
N ALA A 118 11.21 -0.35 -4.00
CA ALA A 118 11.61 1.05 -3.81
C ALA A 118 10.67 2.13 -4.41
N GLY A 119 9.42 1.75 -4.72
CA GLY A 119 8.44 2.61 -5.41
C GLY A 119 8.72 2.82 -6.89
N LEU A 120 9.74 2.14 -7.43
CA LEU A 120 10.24 2.39 -8.77
C LEU A 120 9.28 1.84 -9.82
N ILE A 121 8.99 2.67 -10.82
CA ILE A 121 8.30 2.24 -12.03
C ILE A 121 9.34 1.60 -12.96
N GLU A 122 9.20 0.31 -13.22
CA GLU A 122 10.08 -0.39 -14.14
C GLU A 122 9.89 0.06 -15.59
N ILE A 123 11.02 0.21 -16.28
CA ILE A 123 11.11 0.71 -17.65
C ILE A 123 11.85 -0.33 -18.49
N SER A 124 11.34 -0.62 -19.67
CA SER A 124 11.97 -1.48 -20.68
C SER A 124 12.04 -0.77 -22.02
N ASN A 125 12.92 -1.23 -22.91
CA ASN A 125 12.90 -0.80 -24.30
C ASN A 125 11.83 -1.58 -25.06
N SER A 126 11.00 -0.88 -25.81
CA SER A 126 10.04 -1.47 -26.74
C SER A 126 10.79 -2.32 -27.77
N PRO A 127 10.43 -3.60 -27.96
CA PRO A 127 11.05 -4.41 -29.00
C PRO A 127 10.67 -3.94 -30.41
N ILE A 128 9.65 -3.08 -30.54
CA ILE A 128 9.13 -2.60 -31.82
C ILE A 128 9.89 -1.37 -32.30
N ASP A 129 10.05 -0.36 -31.45
CA ASP A 129 10.61 0.94 -31.84
C ASP A 129 11.79 1.41 -30.98
N GLY A 130 12.25 0.56 -30.05
CA GLY A 130 13.38 0.84 -29.16
C GLY A 130 13.11 1.92 -28.11
N ARG A 131 11.89 2.45 -28.00
CA ARG A 131 11.57 3.52 -27.05
C ARG A 131 11.36 2.96 -25.65
N ASN A 132 11.69 3.76 -24.65
CA ASN A 132 11.38 3.43 -23.26
C ASN A 132 9.87 3.36 -23.03
N GLU A 133 9.41 2.24 -22.47
CA GLU A 133 8.02 1.96 -22.11
C GLU A 133 7.92 1.54 -20.65
N ILE A 134 6.76 1.80 -20.04
CA ILE A 134 6.44 1.34 -18.70
C ILE A 134 6.14 -0.16 -18.78
N ARG A 135 6.90 -0.99 -18.03
CA ARG A 135 6.76 -2.45 -18.07
C ARG A 135 5.45 -2.93 -17.45
N SER A 136 4.93 -2.21 -16.46
CA SER A 136 3.64 -2.54 -15.84
C SER A 136 2.48 -2.28 -16.79
N GLY A 137 1.89 -3.34 -17.33
CA GLY A 137 0.69 -3.26 -18.16
C GLY A 137 -0.49 -2.63 -17.39
N ARG A 138 -0.67 -2.99 -16.12
CA ARG A 138 -1.73 -2.40 -15.27
C ARG A 138 -1.55 -0.91 -15.06
N LEU A 139 -0.35 -0.45 -14.71
CA LEU A 139 -0.09 0.99 -14.54
C LEU A 139 -0.31 1.72 -15.88
N THR A 140 0.15 1.11 -16.98
CA THR A 140 -0.05 1.64 -18.33
C THR A 140 -1.54 1.81 -18.66
N GLU A 141 -2.37 0.78 -18.44
CA GLU A 141 -3.81 0.86 -18.67
C GLU A 141 -4.50 1.85 -17.72
N ALA A 142 -4.08 1.92 -16.47
CA ALA A 142 -4.59 2.92 -15.53
C ALA A 142 -4.30 4.35 -16.00
N ILE A 143 -3.09 4.63 -16.46
CA ILE A 143 -2.69 5.94 -17.01
C ILE A 143 -3.49 6.26 -18.28
N LYS A 144 -3.63 5.29 -19.20
CA LYS A 144 -4.43 5.46 -20.44
C LYS A 144 -5.89 5.79 -20.12
N LYS A 145 -6.52 5.02 -19.24
CA LYS A 145 -7.90 5.27 -18.80
C LYS A 145 -8.04 6.67 -18.17
N LYS A 146 -7.09 7.10 -17.34
CA LYS A 146 -7.11 8.45 -16.75
C LYS A 146 -6.89 9.56 -17.77
N ALA A 147 -6.06 9.34 -18.77
CA ALA A 147 -5.89 10.28 -19.88
C ALA A 147 -7.19 10.51 -20.66
N GLU A 148 -8.02 9.48 -20.77
CA GLU A 148 -9.35 9.57 -21.38
C GLU A 148 -10.40 10.20 -20.46
N GLU A 149 -10.29 10.06 -19.14
CA GLU A 149 -11.30 10.55 -18.19
C GLU A 149 -11.09 12.03 -17.79
N GLY A 150 -9.85 12.46 -17.55
CA GLY A 150 -9.60 13.79 -16.99
C GLY A 150 -8.13 14.12 -16.75
N ASP A 151 -7.88 15.01 -15.79
CA ASP A 151 -6.51 15.38 -15.38
C ASP A 151 -5.94 14.36 -14.39
N LEU A 152 -4.62 14.22 -14.38
CA LEU A 152 -3.89 13.27 -13.54
C LEU A 152 -2.71 13.95 -12.85
N LEU A 153 -2.50 13.61 -11.58
CA LEU A 153 -1.29 13.88 -10.83
C LEU A 153 -0.85 12.60 -10.11
N GLU A 154 0.26 12.01 -10.55
CA GLU A 154 0.94 10.90 -9.90
C GLU A 154 2.01 11.42 -8.94
N ILE A 155 2.09 10.90 -7.72
CA ILE A 155 3.16 11.22 -6.76
C ILE A 155 4.05 9.99 -6.59
N LEU A 156 5.30 10.11 -7.00
CA LEU A 156 6.29 9.03 -6.95
C LEU A 156 7.11 9.17 -5.66
N PHE A 157 6.97 8.21 -4.75
CA PHE A 157 7.59 8.25 -3.43
C PHE A 157 8.88 7.45 -3.39
N ALA A 158 9.97 8.16 -3.06
CA ALA A 158 11.02 7.55 -2.27
C ALA A 158 10.58 7.55 -0.79
N HIS A 159 11.21 6.73 0.04
CA HIS A 159 10.99 6.78 1.48
C HIS A 159 12.31 6.61 2.24
N THR A 160 12.34 7.12 3.47
CA THR A 160 13.46 6.98 4.40
C THR A 160 12.98 7.25 5.81
N SER A 161 13.76 6.80 6.80
CA SER A 161 13.80 7.41 8.12
C SER A 161 14.76 8.60 8.08
N LEU A 162 14.38 9.75 8.64
CA LEU A 162 15.26 10.90 8.79
C LEU A 162 16.07 10.85 10.09
N HIS A 163 15.55 10.13 11.09
CA HIS A 163 16.21 9.95 12.38
C HIS A 163 17.21 8.79 12.35
N ASP A 164 16.85 7.67 11.73
CA ASP A 164 17.67 6.45 11.68
C ASP A 164 18.09 6.12 10.24
N LYS A 165 19.36 6.41 9.94
CA LYS A 165 19.94 6.17 8.61
C LYS A 165 20.01 4.68 8.24
N GLU A 166 19.97 3.77 9.21
CA GLU A 166 19.95 2.32 8.95
C GLU A 166 18.55 1.82 8.57
N HIS A 167 17.50 2.63 8.80
CA HIS A 167 16.11 2.30 8.50
C HIS A 167 15.57 2.96 7.22
N GLY A 168 16.48 3.27 6.29
CA GLY A 168 16.15 3.70 4.93
C GLY A 168 15.53 2.60 4.05
N CYS A 169 15.37 2.88 2.76
CA CYS A 169 14.80 1.92 1.81
C CYS A 169 15.76 0.75 1.53
N GLY A 170 15.51 -0.41 2.15
CA GLY A 170 16.28 -1.65 1.92
C GLY A 170 16.24 -2.13 0.46
N ALA A 171 15.12 -1.92 -0.24
CA ALA A 171 15.02 -2.27 -1.66
C ALA A 171 15.98 -1.47 -2.54
N MET A 172 16.22 -0.18 -2.24
CA MET A 172 17.19 0.63 -3.00
C MET A 172 18.62 0.13 -2.80
N LEU A 173 18.96 -0.39 -1.62
CA LEU A 173 20.27 -1.01 -1.38
C LEU A 173 20.48 -2.22 -2.29
N GLY A 174 19.49 -3.11 -2.37
CA GLY A 174 19.54 -4.29 -3.25
C GLY A 174 19.61 -3.95 -4.74
N LEU A 175 19.09 -2.78 -5.14
CA LEU A 175 19.05 -2.32 -6.52
C LEU A 175 20.26 -1.48 -6.95
N LYS A 176 21.24 -1.23 -6.06
CA LYS A 176 22.44 -0.43 -6.36
C LYS A 176 23.15 -0.91 -7.64
N GLY A 177 23.39 -2.22 -7.75
CA GLY A 177 24.04 -2.81 -8.93
C GLY A 177 23.23 -2.64 -10.22
N LYS A 178 21.91 -2.85 -10.16
CA LYS A 178 21.01 -2.70 -11.34
C LYS A 178 21.02 -1.27 -11.90
N TYR A 179 21.18 -0.26 -11.05
CA TYR A 179 21.15 1.15 -11.44
C TYR A 179 22.51 1.84 -11.43
N ASN A 180 23.60 1.10 -11.25
CA ASN A 180 24.96 1.64 -11.13
C ASN A 180 25.05 2.78 -10.10
N ILE A 181 24.43 2.59 -8.93
CA ILE A 181 24.46 3.56 -7.83
C ILE A 181 25.76 3.31 -7.02
N PRO A 182 26.66 4.30 -6.89
CA PRO A 182 27.88 4.15 -6.10
C PRO A 182 27.59 3.96 -4.60
N ASP A 183 28.55 3.37 -3.88
CA ASP A 183 28.30 2.92 -2.51
C ASP A 183 28.12 4.02 -1.47
N ASP A 184 28.72 5.18 -1.72
CA ASP A 184 28.81 6.35 -0.86
C ASP A 184 27.71 7.41 -1.09
N VAL A 185 26.72 7.12 -1.93
CA VAL A 185 25.73 8.12 -2.35
C VAL A 185 24.43 8.04 -1.55
N ASP A 186 23.85 9.21 -1.31
CA ASP A 186 22.48 9.39 -0.81
C ASP A 186 21.47 8.61 -1.68
N LEU A 187 20.94 7.52 -1.11
CA LEU A 187 20.01 6.61 -1.77
C LEU A 187 18.68 7.28 -2.07
N VAL A 188 18.23 8.22 -1.22
CA VAL A 188 16.98 8.95 -1.42
C VAL A 188 17.12 9.85 -2.63
N LYS A 189 18.21 10.61 -2.75
CA LYS A 189 18.47 11.45 -3.94
C LYS A 189 18.58 10.63 -5.22
N ASN A 190 19.22 9.46 -5.18
CA ASN A 190 19.26 8.58 -6.34
C ASN A 190 17.89 8.03 -6.72
N ASN A 191 17.09 7.62 -5.73
CA ASN A 191 15.73 7.14 -5.96
C ASN A 191 14.89 8.26 -6.63
N LEU A 192 14.92 9.48 -6.08
CA LEU A 192 14.24 10.64 -6.67
C LEU A 192 14.69 10.91 -8.11
N ARG A 193 15.98 10.79 -8.43
CA ARG A 193 16.51 10.94 -9.80
C ARG A 193 15.96 9.87 -10.75
N ILE A 194 15.78 8.64 -10.27
CA ILE A 194 15.16 7.56 -11.07
C ILE A 194 13.68 7.87 -11.29
N HIS A 195 12.95 8.28 -10.24
CA HIS A 195 11.55 8.71 -10.37
C HIS A 195 11.36 9.87 -11.33
N GLU A 196 12.28 10.84 -11.40
CA GLU A 196 12.21 11.93 -12.38
C GLU A 196 12.24 11.43 -13.84
N LYS A 197 12.91 10.30 -14.11
CA LYS A 197 12.86 9.65 -15.43
C LYS A 197 11.50 8.98 -15.65
N SER A 198 10.98 8.27 -14.65
CA SER A 198 9.66 7.63 -14.71
C SER A 198 8.54 8.65 -14.89
N ALA A 199 8.61 9.81 -14.22
CA ALA A 199 7.67 10.91 -14.35
C ALA A 199 7.55 11.44 -15.79
N LYS A 200 8.68 11.52 -16.51
CA LYS A 200 8.70 11.90 -17.93
C LYS A 200 7.99 10.87 -18.80
N LEU A 201 8.18 9.58 -18.53
CA LEU A 201 7.51 8.50 -19.28
C LEU A 201 6.01 8.47 -19.03
N ILE A 202 5.58 8.63 -17.78
CA ILE A 202 4.15 8.75 -17.43
C ILE A 202 3.53 9.93 -18.19
N LYS A 203 4.17 11.11 -18.15
CA LYS A 203 3.72 12.29 -18.92
C LYS A 203 3.60 11.98 -20.42
N ASN A 204 4.60 11.35 -21.00
CA ASN A 204 4.62 11.05 -22.44
C ASN A 204 3.50 10.07 -22.82
N LEU A 205 3.31 9.00 -22.05
CA LEU A 205 2.22 8.03 -22.25
C LEU A 205 0.86 8.72 -22.14
N PHE A 206 0.64 9.47 -21.06
CA PHE A 206 -0.61 10.17 -20.80
C PHE A 206 -0.96 11.17 -21.90
N ASN A 207 0.00 12.02 -22.29
CA ASN A 207 -0.23 13.03 -23.33
C ASN A 207 -0.39 12.43 -24.73
N LYS A 208 0.25 11.29 -25.04
CA LYS A 208 0.03 10.55 -26.29
C LYS A 208 -1.42 10.08 -26.41
N VAL A 209 -2.03 9.63 -25.31
CA VAL A 209 -3.45 9.23 -25.28
C VAL A 209 -4.36 10.45 -25.40
N ARG A 210 -4.09 11.53 -24.67
CA ARG A 210 -4.87 12.78 -24.77
C ARG A 210 -4.84 13.39 -26.16
N GLU A 211 -3.69 13.38 -26.82
CA GLU A 211 -3.54 13.86 -28.20
C GLU A 211 -4.41 13.07 -29.17
N LYS A 212 -4.41 11.74 -29.07
CA LYS A 212 -5.31 10.87 -29.87
C LYS A 212 -6.78 11.17 -29.60
N ALA A 213 -7.13 11.44 -28.34
CA ALA A 213 -8.47 11.83 -27.91
C ALA A 213 -8.80 13.32 -28.16
N LYS A 214 -7.93 14.08 -28.83
CA LYS A 214 -8.07 15.54 -29.07
C LYS A 214 -8.29 16.37 -27.79
N LYS A 215 -7.70 15.94 -26.68
CA LYS A 215 -7.72 16.64 -25.39
C LYS A 215 -6.44 17.47 -25.18
N PRO A 216 -6.49 18.59 -24.44
CA PRO A 216 -5.30 19.40 -24.15
C PRO A 216 -4.23 18.58 -23.44
N LYS A 217 -2.95 18.73 -23.82
CA LYS A 217 -1.83 18.10 -23.11
C LYS A 217 -1.66 18.75 -21.73
N LEU A 218 -1.10 18.00 -20.78
CA LEU A 218 -0.68 18.53 -19.48
C LEU A 218 0.84 18.74 -19.46
N ASP A 219 1.28 19.87 -18.91
CA ASP A 219 2.70 20.21 -18.80
C ASP A 219 3.43 19.33 -17.78
N ARG A 220 2.71 18.89 -16.75
CA ARG A 220 3.18 17.92 -15.77
C ARG A 220 2.07 16.92 -15.48
N VAL A 221 2.44 15.66 -15.24
CA VAL A 221 1.51 14.57 -14.87
C VAL A 221 1.99 13.83 -13.63
N ALA A 222 3.27 13.96 -13.27
CA ALA A 222 3.85 13.32 -12.10
C ALA A 222 4.82 14.25 -11.37
N ILE A 223 4.88 14.12 -10.04
CA ILE A 223 5.86 14.76 -9.16
C ILE A 223 6.58 13.70 -8.32
N THR A 224 7.71 14.08 -7.73
CA THR A 224 8.46 13.23 -6.80
C THR A 224 8.35 13.77 -5.38
N ALA A 225 8.33 12.86 -4.41
CA ALA A 225 8.23 13.18 -3.00
C ALA A 225 9.04 12.16 -2.18
N VAL A 226 9.38 12.54 -0.95
CA VAL A 226 9.93 11.62 0.05
C VAL A 226 8.88 11.42 1.12
N TYR A 227 8.60 10.16 1.45
CA TYR A 227 7.82 9.78 2.63
C TYR A 227 8.78 9.52 3.79
N ASP A 228 8.60 10.27 4.88
CA ASP A 228 9.35 10.09 6.11
C ASP A 228 8.65 9.05 6.98
N THR A 229 9.29 7.88 7.14
CA THR A 229 8.71 6.77 7.89
C THR A 229 8.63 7.02 9.39
N ASP A 230 9.33 8.03 9.92
CA ASP A 230 9.38 8.31 11.36
C ASP A 230 8.17 9.10 11.86
N ASN A 231 7.56 9.89 10.97
CA ASN A 231 6.45 10.77 11.31
C ASN A 231 5.33 10.73 10.28
N MET A 232 5.39 9.78 9.35
CA MET A 232 4.44 9.61 8.24
C MET A 232 4.25 10.89 7.41
N GLY A 233 5.29 11.74 7.37
CA GLY A 233 5.27 13.03 6.72
C GLY A 233 5.68 12.96 5.25
N VAL A 234 5.30 13.99 4.51
CA VAL A 234 5.68 14.15 3.11
C VAL A 234 6.64 15.32 2.98
N ILE A 235 7.72 15.07 2.24
CA ILE A 235 8.71 16.08 1.89
C ILE A 235 8.73 16.26 0.37
N LEU A 236 8.43 17.49 -0.07
CA LEU A 236 8.59 17.91 -1.45
C LEU A 236 9.90 18.70 -1.59
N GLY A 237 10.60 18.50 -2.72
CA GLY A 237 11.87 19.20 -2.95
C GLY A 237 13.00 18.76 -2.00
N TYR A 238 13.02 17.49 -1.59
CA TYR A 238 14.03 16.96 -0.67
C TYR A 238 15.47 17.33 -1.06
N GLY A 239 16.22 17.86 -0.09
CA GLY A 239 17.60 18.31 -0.28
C GLY A 239 17.77 19.62 -1.06
N LYS A 240 16.68 20.33 -1.37
CA LYS A 240 16.69 21.67 -1.98
C LYS A 240 16.44 22.74 -0.90
N LYS A 241 16.88 23.98 -1.19
CA LYS A 241 16.65 25.14 -0.30
C LYS A 241 15.15 25.43 -0.11
N SER A 242 14.34 25.26 -1.16
CA SER A 242 12.88 25.35 -1.11
C SER A 242 12.27 23.98 -0.80
N GLN A 243 12.63 23.37 0.32
CA GLN A 243 11.98 22.13 0.76
C GLN A 243 10.64 22.46 1.45
N TYR A 244 9.62 21.65 1.20
CA TYR A 244 8.36 21.67 1.96
C TYR A 244 8.24 20.37 2.74
N SER A 245 7.97 20.47 4.05
CA SER A 245 7.73 19.31 4.93
C SER A 245 6.36 19.46 5.59
N THR A 246 5.50 18.46 5.44
CA THR A 246 4.21 18.45 6.14
C THR A 246 4.40 18.37 7.65
N THR A 247 5.44 17.68 8.14
CA THR A 247 5.73 17.55 9.58
C THR A 247 6.05 18.90 10.21
N GLU A 248 6.95 19.66 9.59
CA GLU A 248 7.30 21.00 10.08
C GLU A 248 6.13 21.98 9.95
N LEU A 249 5.31 21.83 8.91
CA LEU A 249 4.08 22.61 8.78
C LEU A 249 3.08 22.26 9.88
N THR A 250 2.85 20.97 10.16
CA THR A 250 1.96 20.49 11.22
C THR A 250 2.38 21.04 12.57
N LYS A 251 3.67 20.93 12.95
CA LYS A 251 4.22 21.54 14.18
C LYS A 251 3.89 23.02 14.29
N LYS A 252 4.05 23.76 13.20
CA LYS A 252 3.81 25.21 13.16
C LYS A 252 2.33 25.58 13.32
N ILE A 253 1.42 24.79 12.77
CA ILE A 253 0.00 25.16 12.68
C ILE A 253 -0.88 24.48 13.73
N ALA A 254 -0.43 23.39 14.37
CA ALA A 254 -1.24 22.59 15.28
C ALA A 254 -1.93 23.42 16.38
N PRO A 255 -1.26 24.37 17.08
CA PRO A 255 -1.93 25.21 18.08
C PRO A 255 -3.08 26.04 17.48
N LYS A 256 -2.86 26.62 16.30
CA LYS A 256 -3.87 27.47 15.63
C LYS A 256 -5.04 26.67 15.08
N LEU A 257 -4.76 25.46 14.58
CA LEU A 257 -5.81 24.55 14.14
C LEU A 257 -6.66 24.10 15.33
N PHE A 258 -6.04 23.81 16.48
CA PHE A 258 -6.73 23.49 17.72
C PHE A 258 -7.62 24.65 18.20
N ASP A 259 -7.11 25.88 18.23
CA ASP A 259 -7.89 27.06 18.61
C ASP A 259 -9.12 27.24 17.70
N LEU A 260 -8.92 27.07 16.39
CA LEU A 260 -9.99 27.23 15.41
C LEU A 260 -11.06 26.13 15.54
N LEU A 261 -10.64 24.87 15.75
CA LEU A 261 -11.56 23.76 16.00
C LEU A 261 -12.32 23.97 17.32
N SER A 262 -11.63 24.35 18.38
CA SER A 262 -12.22 24.57 19.71
C SER A 262 -13.24 25.70 19.75
N SER A 263 -13.08 26.73 18.90
CA SER A 263 -14.08 27.79 18.79
C SER A 263 -15.39 27.38 18.13
N ARG A 264 -15.45 26.21 17.48
CA ARG A 264 -16.60 25.77 16.65
C ARG A 264 -17.37 24.59 17.22
N ARG A 265 -16.74 23.81 18.08
CA ARG A 265 -17.27 22.54 18.56
C ARG A 265 -16.82 22.30 20.00
N ASP A 266 -17.78 21.95 20.84
CA ASP A 266 -17.54 21.66 22.26
C ASP A 266 -16.72 20.37 22.44
N ASP A 267 -16.72 19.48 21.44
CA ASP A 267 -15.99 18.22 21.40
C ASP A 267 -14.69 18.30 20.58
N ALA A 268 -14.07 19.47 20.48
CA ALA A 268 -12.92 19.77 19.61
C ALA A 268 -11.86 18.65 19.51
N LEU A 269 -11.49 18.28 18.28
CA LEU A 269 -10.38 17.35 18.03
C LEU A 269 -9.08 18.03 18.44
N PHE A 270 -8.58 17.70 19.62
CA PHE A 270 -7.26 18.11 20.08
C PHE A 270 -6.15 17.35 19.31
N PRO A 271 -4.92 17.89 19.26
CA PRO A 271 -3.82 17.20 18.61
C PRO A 271 -3.54 15.85 19.28
N GLY A 272 -3.45 14.77 18.50
CA GLY A 272 -3.22 13.43 19.04
C GLY A 272 -4.46 12.70 19.57
N VAL A 273 -5.67 13.20 19.32
CA VAL A 273 -6.93 12.54 19.72
C VAL A 273 -7.06 11.08 19.23
N LEU A 274 -6.38 10.71 18.14
CA LEU A 274 -6.36 9.35 17.59
C LEU A 274 -5.08 8.57 17.89
N LYS A 275 -4.17 9.10 18.72
CA LYS A 275 -2.84 8.51 18.97
C LYS A 275 -2.91 7.02 19.33
N GLU A 276 -3.87 6.61 20.15
CA GLU A 276 -4.01 5.22 20.62
C GLU A 276 -4.88 4.34 19.72
N PHE A 277 -5.55 4.92 18.71
CA PHE A 277 -6.63 4.26 17.98
C PHE A 277 -6.42 4.18 16.46
N TYR A 278 -5.50 4.97 15.90
CA TYR A 278 -5.37 5.07 14.45
C TYR A 278 -4.91 3.76 13.77
N THR A 279 -4.28 2.86 14.53
CA THR A 279 -3.93 1.49 14.09
C THR A 279 -4.95 0.45 14.53
N ASN A 280 -6.08 0.82 15.09
CA ASN A 280 -7.12 -0.14 15.49
C ASN A 280 -8.17 -0.24 14.36
N PRO A 281 -8.41 -1.44 13.81
CA PRO A 281 -9.27 -1.63 12.65
C PRO A 281 -10.71 -1.15 12.88
N LYS A 282 -11.20 -1.13 14.13
CA LYS A 282 -12.55 -0.66 14.46
C LYS A 282 -12.76 0.84 14.28
N TYR A 283 -11.67 1.62 14.25
CA TYR A 283 -11.70 3.07 14.13
C TYR A 283 -11.24 3.56 12.75
N ALA A 284 -11.03 2.66 11.79
CA ALA A 284 -10.60 3.03 10.43
C ALA A 284 -11.61 3.97 9.76
N TYR A 285 -12.91 3.71 9.94
CA TYR A 285 -13.98 4.63 9.52
C TYR A 285 -13.85 6.01 10.20
N ASN A 286 -13.72 6.05 11.53
CA ASN A 286 -13.63 7.31 12.29
C ASN A 286 -12.41 8.14 11.89
N LEU A 287 -11.27 7.49 11.64
CA LEU A 287 -10.06 8.15 11.14
C LEU A 287 -10.34 8.88 9.83
N GLU A 288 -10.95 8.21 8.85
CA GLU A 288 -11.28 8.81 7.55
C GLU A 288 -12.31 9.93 7.67
N ALA A 289 -13.34 9.74 8.52
CA ALA A 289 -14.35 10.75 8.79
C ALA A 289 -13.73 12.03 9.40
N PHE A 290 -12.93 11.89 10.46
CA PHE A 290 -12.30 13.03 11.13
C PHE A 290 -11.30 13.75 10.21
N ILE A 291 -10.60 13.03 9.34
CA ILE A 291 -9.74 13.66 8.34
C ILE A 291 -10.58 14.51 7.38
N ALA A 292 -11.63 13.94 6.78
CA ALA A 292 -12.49 14.65 5.84
C ALA A 292 -13.22 15.85 6.49
N GLU A 293 -13.51 15.77 7.79
CA GLU A 293 -14.10 16.85 8.58
C GLU A 293 -13.13 17.99 8.90
N THR A 294 -11.87 17.68 9.16
CA THR A 294 -10.87 18.67 9.61
C THR A 294 -10.24 19.44 8.45
N ILE A 295 -10.12 18.84 7.25
CA ILE A 295 -9.52 19.49 6.07
C ILE A 295 -10.15 20.85 5.72
N PRO A 296 -11.50 21.02 5.69
CA PRO A 296 -12.12 22.33 5.46
C PRO A 296 -11.66 23.40 6.43
N THR A 297 -11.59 23.10 7.73
CA THR A 297 -11.11 24.03 8.75
C THR A 297 -9.63 24.37 8.54
N LEU A 298 -8.80 23.39 8.18
CA LEU A 298 -7.41 23.63 7.81
C LEU A 298 -7.28 24.56 6.59
N PHE A 299 -8.18 24.47 5.61
CA PHE A 299 -8.20 25.37 4.45
C PHE A 299 -8.59 26.81 4.76
N GLU A 300 -9.19 27.08 5.92
CA GLU A 300 -9.47 28.44 6.37
C GLU A 300 -8.26 29.06 7.07
N LEU A 301 -7.29 28.25 7.50
CA LEU A 301 -6.09 28.73 8.17
C LEU A 301 -5.14 29.38 7.15
N LYS A 302 -4.92 30.70 7.30
CA LYS A 302 -4.07 31.49 6.41
C LYS A 302 -2.63 31.00 6.39
N GLU A 303 -2.13 30.45 7.49
CA GLU A 303 -0.78 29.91 7.59
C GLU A 303 -0.62 28.67 6.71
N PHE A 304 -1.56 27.74 6.75
CA PHE A 304 -1.53 26.56 5.90
C PHE A 304 -1.67 26.94 4.43
N THR A 305 -2.69 27.73 4.09
CA THR A 305 -2.97 28.11 2.70
C THR A 305 -1.87 28.99 2.13
N GLY A 306 -1.40 30.00 2.87
CA GLY A 306 -0.31 30.87 2.44
C GLY A 306 0.98 30.11 2.15
N ILE A 307 1.44 29.26 3.07
CA ILE A 307 2.69 28.49 2.89
C ILE A 307 2.53 27.48 1.74
N THR A 308 1.41 26.76 1.70
CA THR A 308 1.20 25.69 0.72
C THR A 308 0.96 26.25 -0.69
N ASP A 309 0.12 27.27 -0.85
CA ASP A 309 -0.19 27.86 -2.15
C ASP A 309 1.02 28.60 -2.72
N GLU A 310 1.79 29.31 -1.88
CA GLU A 310 3.06 29.95 -2.30
C GLU A 310 4.08 28.89 -2.75
N TYR A 311 4.23 27.81 -1.97
CA TYR A 311 5.14 26.73 -2.32
C TYR A 311 4.78 26.08 -3.67
N ILE A 312 3.50 25.75 -3.86
CA ILE A 312 2.98 25.17 -5.10
C ILE A 312 3.18 26.14 -6.27
N LYS A 313 2.87 27.43 -6.08
CA LYS A 313 3.07 28.45 -7.12
C LYS A 313 4.52 28.55 -7.57
N ASN A 314 5.46 28.53 -6.62
CA ASN A 314 6.88 28.76 -6.89
C ASN A 314 7.60 27.51 -7.44
N ASN A 315 7.19 26.30 -7.04
CA ASN A 315 7.90 25.07 -7.38
C ASN A 315 7.17 24.18 -8.40
N TYR A 316 5.86 24.40 -8.58
CA TYR A 316 4.98 23.62 -9.47
C TYR A 316 4.04 24.54 -10.27
N SER A 317 4.61 25.61 -10.82
CA SER A 317 3.89 26.60 -11.64
C SER A 317 3.23 25.96 -12.88
N ASP A 318 3.83 24.89 -13.39
CA ASP A 318 3.40 24.06 -14.52
C ASP A 318 2.26 23.08 -14.22
N LEU A 319 1.81 22.96 -12.97
CA LEU A 319 0.56 22.27 -12.66
C LEU A 319 -0.64 23.15 -13.03
N ASN A 320 -1.66 22.55 -13.63
CA ASN A 320 -2.91 23.25 -13.88
C ASN A 320 -3.73 23.43 -12.59
N ILE A 321 -4.84 24.17 -12.66
CA ILE A 321 -5.65 24.49 -11.46
C ILE A 321 -6.19 23.24 -10.74
N ASN A 322 -6.61 22.21 -11.49
CA ASN A 322 -7.15 20.98 -10.92
C ASN A 322 -6.06 20.17 -10.22
N GLN A 323 -4.86 20.11 -10.80
CA GLN A 323 -3.71 19.44 -10.21
C GLN A 323 -3.20 20.17 -8.96
N LYS A 324 -3.20 21.51 -8.97
CA LYS A 324 -2.85 22.32 -7.79
C LYS A 324 -3.83 22.08 -6.65
N LYS A 325 -5.13 22.03 -6.94
CA LYS A 325 -6.17 21.69 -5.95
C LYS A 325 -5.96 20.28 -5.38
N ALA A 326 -5.71 19.30 -6.23
CA ALA A 326 -5.47 17.93 -5.81
C ALA A 326 -4.19 17.77 -4.97
N LEU A 327 -3.10 18.47 -5.34
CA LEU A 327 -1.87 18.49 -4.54
C LEU A 327 -2.09 19.12 -3.17
N ARG A 328 -2.79 20.26 -3.10
CA ARG A 328 -3.13 20.91 -1.84
C ARG A 328 -3.98 20.00 -0.94
N TYR A 329 -4.95 19.28 -1.51
CA TYR A 329 -5.72 18.28 -0.78
C TYR A 329 -4.85 17.17 -0.21
N PHE A 330 -3.94 16.60 -1.01
CA PHE A 330 -3.03 15.55 -0.57
C PHE A 330 -2.18 16.01 0.62
N LEU A 331 -1.59 17.21 0.54
CA LEU A 331 -0.77 17.78 1.61
C LEU A 331 -1.61 18.09 2.87
N ALA A 332 -2.83 18.60 2.71
CA ALA A 332 -3.75 18.83 3.82
C ALA A 332 -4.12 17.53 4.52
N ARG A 333 -4.40 16.46 3.76
CA ARG A 333 -4.69 15.14 4.31
C ARG A 333 -3.55 14.64 5.19
N THR A 334 -2.31 14.71 4.70
CA THR A 334 -1.13 14.32 5.49
C THR A 334 -1.00 15.16 6.76
N VAL A 335 -1.13 16.49 6.66
CA VAL A 335 -1.05 17.40 7.82
C VAL A 335 -2.14 17.08 8.86
N VAL A 336 -3.37 16.85 8.42
CA VAL A 336 -4.50 16.49 9.30
C VAL A 336 -4.28 15.13 9.94
N PHE A 337 -3.86 14.12 9.18
CA PHE A 337 -3.52 12.81 9.72
C PHE A 337 -2.44 12.95 10.80
N GLN A 338 -1.39 13.71 10.53
CA GLN A 338 -0.32 13.96 11.50
C GLN A 338 -0.86 14.66 12.76
N TYR A 339 -1.67 15.71 12.59
CA TYR A 339 -2.31 16.43 13.69
C TYR A 339 -3.18 15.52 14.56
N LEU A 340 -4.08 14.75 13.97
CA LEU A 340 -5.03 13.90 14.68
C LEU A 340 -4.34 12.75 15.42
N THR A 341 -3.26 12.20 14.86
CA THR A 341 -2.49 11.11 15.48
C THR A 341 -1.42 11.59 16.45
N GLY A 342 -1.01 12.87 16.36
CA GLY A 342 0.07 13.44 17.18
C GLY A 342 1.47 13.00 16.74
N ILE A 343 1.58 12.26 15.64
CA ILE A 343 2.83 11.64 15.15
C ILE A 343 3.86 12.69 14.68
N TYR A 344 3.46 13.95 14.48
CA TYR A 344 4.40 15.03 14.15
C TYR A 344 5.35 15.39 15.31
N GLU A 345 5.02 15.01 16.55
CA GLU A 345 5.84 15.23 17.75
C GLU A 345 6.60 13.99 18.20
N GLN A 346 6.21 12.81 17.72
CA GLN A 346 6.72 11.52 18.20
C GLN A 346 7.36 10.75 17.08
N LEU A 347 8.57 10.25 17.33
CA LEU A 347 9.31 9.38 16.41
C LEU A 347 9.04 7.89 16.69
N ASP A 348 8.44 7.59 17.83
CA ASP A 348 8.10 6.22 18.23
C ASP A 348 6.61 5.99 18.02
N HIS A 349 6.30 5.26 16.96
CA HIS A 349 4.95 4.83 16.64
C HIS A 349 4.99 3.36 16.17
N PRO A 350 3.87 2.62 16.23
CA PRO A 350 3.84 1.17 15.92
C PRO A 350 4.38 0.78 14.54
N ASN A 351 4.54 1.74 13.64
CA ASN A 351 4.93 1.56 12.25
C ASN A 351 6.27 2.22 11.87
N ALA A 352 7.04 2.70 12.85
CA ALA A 352 8.34 3.34 12.60
C ALA A 352 9.38 2.30 12.12
N TYR A 353 9.23 1.06 12.59
CA TYR A 353 10.13 -0.07 12.32
C TYR A 353 9.38 -1.19 11.62
N HIS A 354 10.14 -2.00 10.86
CA HIS A 354 9.65 -3.23 10.24
C HIS A 354 9.10 -4.19 11.30
N ALA A 355 7.83 -4.54 11.16
CA ALA A 355 7.14 -5.51 11.99
C ALA A 355 6.06 -6.24 11.17
N GLU A 356 6.40 -6.64 9.95
CA GLU A 356 5.45 -7.23 9.02
C GLU A 356 4.85 -8.54 9.55
N ASP A 357 3.52 -8.64 9.44
CA ASP A 357 2.75 -9.79 9.91
C ASP A 357 2.81 -10.94 8.89
N PHE A 358 2.69 -10.61 7.59
CA PHE A 358 2.59 -11.57 6.48
C PHE A 358 3.01 -10.97 5.13
N GLN A 359 3.07 -11.82 4.12
CA GLN A 359 3.37 -11.47 2.72
C GLN A 359 2.13 -11.64 1.84
N SER A 360 1.94 -10.78 0.86
CA SER A 360 0.90 -10.93 -0.17
C SER A 360 1.46 -10.58 -1.53
N ILE A 361 1.30 -11.50 -2.49
CA ILE A 361 1.67 -11.28 -3.88
C ILE A 361 0.47 -11.42 -4.80
N THR A 362 0.41 -10.60 -5.85
CA THR A 362 -0.66 -10.62 -6.85
C THR A 362 -0.10 -10.36 -8.24
N GLN A 363 -0.48 -11.13 -9.27
CA GLN A 363 -0.12 -10.79 -10.65
C GLN A 363 -0.86 -9.53 -11.11
N ASP A 364 -2.10 -9.40 -10.65
CA ASP A 364 -3.02 -8.40 -11.11
C ASP A 364 -4.01 -8.00 -10.01
N GLY A 365 -3.97 -6.72 -9.67
CA GLY A 365 -4.93 -6.12 -8.77
C GLY A 365 -4.41 -5.88 -7.35
N PRO A 366 -5.31 -5.70 -6.38
CA PRO A 366 -4.96 -5.58 -4.98
C PRO A 366 -4.20 -6.76 -4.41
N ASN A 367 -3.51 -6.48 -3.31
CA ASN A 367 -3.01 -7.47 -2.37
C ASN A 367 -3.95 -7.57 -1.16
N ILE A 368 -3.87 -8.69 -0.45
CA ILE A 368 -4.47 -8.82 0.88
C ILE A 368 -3.70 -7.91 1.83
N GLY A 369 -4.43 -7.20 2.70
CA GLY A 369 -3.84 -6.28 3.67
C GLY A 369 -3.50 -4.89 3.15
N GLN A 370 -3.78 -4.58 1.88
CA GLN A 370 -3.49 -3.27 1.29
C GLN A 370 -4.13 -2.08 2.06
N PHE A 371 -5.25 -2.31 2.74
CA PHE A 371 -5.93 -1.30 3.55
C PHE A 371 -5.98 -1.65 5.05
N MET A 372 -5.11 -2.56 5.50
CA MET A 372 -4.97 -2.86 6.93
C MET A 372 -4.25 -1.74 7.65
N VAL A 373 -4.98 -1.07 8.56
CA VAL A 373 -4.43 0.00 9.42
C VAL A 373 -3.63 -0.55 10.60
N ASP A 374 -3.86 -1.82 10.94
CA ASP A 374 -3.36 -2.49 12.14
C ASP A 374 -2.24 -3.50 11.85
N SER A 375 -1.86 -3.63 10.59
CA SER A 375 -0.89 -4.64 10.15
C SER A 375 0.04 -4.05 9.11
N GLN A 376 1.34 -4.31 9.29
CA GLN A 376 2.33 -4.08 8.26
C GLN A 376 2.38 -5.31 7.36
N VAL A 377 2.30 -5.10 6.06
CA VAL A 377 2.23 -6.20 5.08
C VAL A 377 3.27 -5.98 4.00
N PHE A 378 4.01 -7.03 3.70
CA PHE A 378 4.84 -7.06 2.50
C PHE A 378 3.96 -7.38 1.27
N GLY A 379 3.30 -6.35 0.74
CA GLY A 379 2.50 -6.43 -0.49
C GLY A 379 3.36 -6.25 -1.73
N ALA A 380 3.25 -7.12 -2.74
CA ALA A 380 3.93 -6.93 -4.03
C ALA A 380 3.04 -7.23 -5.24
N GLY A 381 3.19 -6.44 -6.30
CA GLY A 381 2.58 -6.66 -7.61
C GLY A 381 3.64 -6.98 -8.67
N PRO A 382 4.28 -8.17 -8.62
CA PRO A 382 5.42 -8.50 -9.47
C PRO A 382 5.09 -8.48 -10.97
N LEU A 383 6.07 -8.11 -11.79
CA LEU A 383 5.89 -7.97 -13.25
C LEU A 383 6.24 -9.24 -14.04
N SER A 384 6.81 -10.24 -13.37
CA SER A 384 7.19 -11.53 -13.96
C SER A 384 7.35 -12.58 -12.86
N HIS A 385 7.41 -13.85 -13.27
CA HIS A 385 7.72 -14.96 -12.37
C HIS A 385 9.00 -14.73 -11.56
N GLU A 386 10.12 -14.38 -12.21
CA GLU A 386 11.40 -14.17 -11.53
C GLU A 386 11.33 -13.04 -10.49
N ASP A 387 10.66 -11.95 -10.85
CA ASP A 387 10.43 -10.82 -9.95
C ASP A 387 9.59 -11.25 -8.74
N ALA A 388 8.54 -12.03 -8.94
CA ALA A 388 7.72 -12.58 -7.87
C ALA A 388 8.53 -13.46 -6.90
N VAL A 389 9.38 -14.33 -7.43
CA VAL A 389 10.25 -15.19 -6.62
C VAL A 389 11.25 -14.38 -5.82
N ASP A 390 11.93 -13.42 -6.44
CA ASP A 390 12.87 -12.52 -5.74
C ASP A 390 12.15 -11.72 -4.64
N HIS A 391 10.94 -11.23 -4.92
CA HIS A 391 10.10 -10.57 -3.93
C HIS A 391 9.85 -11.45 -2.69
N ILE A 392 9.37 -12.68 -2.88
CA ILE A 392 9.09 -13.60 -1.77
C ILE A 392 10.37 -13.89 -0.96
N ILE A 393 11.50 -14.12 -1.63
CA ILE A 393 12.76 -14.43 -0.96
C ILE A 393 13.24 -13.24 -0.14
N ASP A 394 13.26 -12.03 -0.72
CA ASP A 394 13.69 -10.82 -0.03
C ASP A 394 12.79 -10.52 1.18
N GLN A 395 11.47 -10.62 0.99
CA GLN A 395 10.48 -10.41 2.06
C GLN A 395 10.63 -11.45 3.18
N THR A 396 10.83 -12.72 2.84
CA THR A 396 11.05 -13.79 3.83
C THR A 396 12.32 -13.54 4.65
N LYS A 397 13.42 -13.11 4.02
CA LYS A 397 14.66 -12.75 4.72
C LYS A 397 14.46 -11.55 5.67
N LEU A 398 13.70 -10.54 5.24
CA LEU A 398 13.38 -9.40 6.08
C LEU A 398 12.51 -9.80 7.26
N MET A 399 11.49 -10.64 7.05
CA MET A 399 10.67 -11.17 8.13
C MET A 399 11.49 -11.99 9.13
N GLN A 400 12.46 -12.80 8.67
CA GLN A 400 13.38 -13.50 9.57
C GLN A 400 14.23 -12.57 10.45
N LYS A 401 14.59 -11.40 9.91
CA LYS A 401 15.44 -10.43 10.61
C LYS A 401 14.65 -9.54 11.57
N TYR A 402 13.43 -9.16 11.21
CA TYR A 402 12.70 -8.07 11.87
C TYR A 402 11.30 -8.43 12.37
N SER A 403 10.64 -9.44 11.79
CA SER A 403 9.25 -9.74 12.16
C SER A 403 9.17 -10.35 13.57
N LYS A 404 8.10 -10.01 14.27
CA LYS A 404 7.73 -10.65 15.54
C LYS A 404 7.04 -12.01 15.32
N SER A 405 6.62 -12.32 14.09
CA SER A 405 5.98 -13.58 13.73
C SER A 405 6.98 -14.74 13.77
N THR A 406 6.55 -15.90 14.24
CA THR A 406 7.36 -17.12 14.17
C THR A 406 7.11 -17.89 12.87
N PRO A 407 8.15 -18.42 12.20
CA PRO A 407 7.98 -19.20 10.98
C PRO A 407 7.17 -20.48 11.20
N PRO A 408 6.40 -20.97 10.22
CA PRO A 408 6.40 -20.47 8.83
C PRO A 408 5.61 -19.16 8.68
N TYR A 409 6.18 -18.23 7.92
CA TYR A 409 5.54 -16.97 7.56
C TYR A 409 4.45 -17.23 6.53
N VAL A 410 3.27 -16.64 6.72
CA VAL A 410 2.15 -16.78 5.79
C VAL A 410 2.41 -15.93 4.54
N LEU A 411 2.28 -16.55 3.37
CA LEU A 411 2.32 -15.90 2.07
C LEU A 411 1.00 -16.14 1.35
N PHE A 412 0.24 -15.09 1.10
CA PHE A 412 -0.92 -15.17 0.22
C PHE A 412 -0.50 -14.99 -1.24
N ILE A 413 -0.91 -15.92 -2.10
CA ILE A 413 -0.77 -15.83 -3.56
C ILE A 413 -2.16 -15.54 -4.13
N VAL A 414 -2.33 -14.30 -4.59
CA VAL A 414 -3.63 -13.67 -4.75
C VAL A 414 -4.02 -13.53 -6.22
N LYS A 415 -5.27 -13.85 -6.52
CA LYS A 415 -5.95 -13.45 -7.76
C LYS A 415 -7.06 -12.47 -7.43
N SER A 416 -7.03 -11.30 -8.05
CA SER A 416 -8.14 -10.36 -7.96
C SER A 416 -9.17 -10.63 -9.05
N VAL A 417 -10.46 -10.48 -8.71
CA VAL A 417 -11.57 -10.60 -9.66
C VAL A 417 -12.45 -9.37 -9.63
N SER A 418 -13.04 -9.03 -10.77
CA SER A 418 -14.01 -7.93 -10.82
C SER A 418 -15.23 -8.28 -9.96
N GLY A 419 -15.70 -7.32 -9.15
CA GLY A 419 -16.81 -7.56 -8.22
C GLY A 419 -18.12 -8.08 -8.84
N ASN A 420 -18.27 -8.02 -10.17
CA ASN A 420 -19.35 -8.67 -10.92
C ASN A 420 -18.88 -10.03 -11.46
N ILE A 421 -18.84 -11.03 -10.57
CA ILE A 421 -18.48 -12.44 -10.89
C ILE A 421 -19.38 -13.05 -12.00
N GLN A 422 -20.50 -12.39 -12.34
CA GLN A 422 -21.39 -12.83 -13.43
C GLN A 422 -20.78 -12.74 -14.85
N GLN A 423 -19.70 -11.97 -15.07
CA GLN A 423 -19.04 -11.88 -16.39
C GLN A 423 -17.90 -12.90 -16.59
N GLU A 424 -17.35 -13.51 -15.52
CA GLU A 424 -16.26 -14.49 -15.59
C GLU A 424 -16.62 -15.74 -14.79
N SER A 425 -16.54 -16.93 -15.40
CA SER A 425 -16.75 -18.18 -14.65
C SER A 425 -15.69 -18.33 -13.54
N MET A 426 -16.13 -18.55 -12.29
CA MET A 426 -15.24 -18.84 -11.16
C MET A 426 -14.30 -20.02 -11.43
N GLU A 427 -14.68 -20.98 -12.27
CA GLU A 427 -13.81 -22.08 -12.68
C GLU A 427 -12.59 -21.58 -13.46
N ARG A 428 -12.78 -20.60 -14.37
CA ARG A 428 -11.70 -19.98 -15.13
C ARG A 428 -10.76 -19.20 -14.20
N ILE A 429 -11.33 -18.45 -13.26
CA ILE A 429 -10.57 -17.69 -12.25
C ILE A 429 -9.71 -18.65 -11.41
N ARG A 430 -10.29 -19.76 -10.93
CA ARG A 430 -9.57 -20.81 -10.20
C ARG A 430 -8.47 -21.43 -11.05
N GLY A 431 -8.72 -21.66 -12.34
CA GLY A 431 -7.71 -22.15 -13.28
C GLY A 431 -6.50 -21.22 -13.38
N ILE A 432 -6.73 -19.92 -13.61
CA ILE A 432 -5.66 -18.91 -13.70
C ILE A 432 -4.90 -18.79 -12.38
N ASN A 433 -5.60 -18.78 -11.24
CA ASN A 433 -4.94 -18.72 -9.93
C ASN A 433 -4.10 -19.99 -9.69
N ARG A 434 -4.62 -21.18 -10.03
CA ARG A 434 -3.87 -22.44 -9.93
C ARG A 434 -2.60 -22.41 -10.79
N GLU A 435 -2.67 -21.92 -12.02
CA GLU A 435 -1.49 -21.78 -12.89
C GLU A 435 -0.44 -20.89 -12.23
N TYR A 436 -0.80 -19.67 -11.81
CA TYR A 436 0.15 -18.78 -11.16
C TYR A 436 0.71 -19.35 -9.84
N TYR A 437 -0.15 -19.95 -9.03
CA TYR A 437 0.22 -20.61 -7.80
C TYR A 437 1.23 -21.75 -8.05
N GLY A 438 0.94 -22.58 -9.06
CA GLY A 438 1.80 -23.68 -9.49
C GLY A 438 3.14 -23.20 -10.02
N ASP A 439 3.16 -22.12 -10.81
CA ASP A 439 4.38 -21.51 -11.34
C ASP A 439 5.30 -21.05 -10.19
N ILE A 440 4.76 -20.31 -9.21
CA ILE A 440 5.52 -19.84 -8.04
C ILE A 440 6.05 -21.01 -7.21
N LEU A 441 5.21 -22.02 -6.91
CA LEU A 441 5.64 -23.20 -6.16
C LEU A 441 6.55 -24.14 -6.96
N GLY A 442 6.59 -24.02 -8.27
CA GLY A 442 7.51 -24.74 -9.14
C GLY A 442 8.96 -24.28 -8.99
N ASP A 443 9.19 -23.05 -8.49
CA ASP A 443 10.55 -22.53 -8.29
C ASP A 443 11.27 -23.22 -7.13
N ARG A 444 12.47 -23.74 -7.40
CA ARG A 444 13.28 -24.48 -6.45
C ARG A 444 13.58 -23.68 -5.17
N ARG A 445 13.82 -22.37 -5.31
CA ARG A 445 14.14 -21.48 -4.17
C ARG A 445 12.95 -21.34 -3.23
N ILE A 446 11.74 -21.23 -3.78
CA ILE A 446 10.50 -21.19 -2.99
C ILE A 446 10.26 -22.54 -2.31
N GLN A 447 10.45 -23.66 -3.04
CA GLN A 447 10.33 -24.99 -2.45
C GLN A 447 11.28 -25.21 -1.28
N GLU A 448 12.50 -24.68 -1.34
CA GLU A 448 13.47 -24.74 -0.23
C GLU A 448 12.97 -24.00 1.02
N LEU A 449 12.36 -22.82 0.87
CA LEU A 449 11.75 -22.07 1.98
C LEU A 449 10.55 -22.81 2.60
N VAL A 450 9.72 -23.45 1.76
CA VAL A 450 8.58 -24.24 2.24
C VAL A 450 9.05 -25.52 2.95
N ARG A 451 9.98 -26.27 2.35
CA ARG A 451 10.50 -27.54 2.92
C ARG A 451 11.28 -27.34 4.22
N SER A 452 11.90 -26.18 4.38
CA SER A 452 12.58 -25.79 5.63
C SER A 452 11.62 -25.28 6.72
N GLY A 453 10.32 -25.16 6.41
CA GLY A 453 9.31 -24.69 7.36
C GLY A 453 9.36 -23.18 7.59
N LEU A 454 9.98 -22.41 6.70
CA LEU A 454 10.07 -20.95 6.78
C LEU A 454 8.87 -20.26 6.15
N LEU A 455 8.23 -20.86 5.16
CA LEU A 455 7.16 -20.23 4.37
C LEU A 455 5.93 -21.15 4.26
N ALA A 456 4.75 -20.55 4.43
CA ALA A 456 3.45 -21.21 4.25
C ALA A 456 2.66 -20.48 3.16
N PRO A 457 2.71 -20.94 1.90
CA PRO A 457 1.94 -20.37 0.79
C PRO A 457 0.46 -20.73 0.95
N ILE A 458 -0.42 -19.78 0.65
CA ILE A 458 -1.88 -19.95 0.68
C ILE A 458 -2.46 -19.27 -0.57
N PRO A 459 -3.16 -19.99 -1.46
CA PRO A 459 -3.85 -19.36 -2.57
C PRO A 459 -5.07 -18.60 -2.07
N ALA A 460 -5.36 -17.44 -2.65
CA ALA A 460 -6.56 -16.67 -2.31
C ALA A 460 -7.15 -15.96 -3.53
N ILE A 461 -8.47 -15.82 -3.54
CA ILE A 461 -9.21 -15.02 -4.53
C ILE A 461 -9.89 -13.87 -3.79
N ILE A 462 -9.68 -12.64 -4.27
CA ILE A 462 -10.23 -11.43 -3.65
C ILE A 462 -11.05 -10.57 -4.62
N ASN A 463 -12.00 -9.82 -4.08
CA ASN A 463 -12.77 -8.83 -4.81
C ASN A 463 -11.92 -7.60 -5.12
N ASP A 464 -11.83 -7.19 -6.39
CA ASP A 464 -11.05 -6.03 -6.78
C ASP A 464 -11.64 -4.71 -6.25
N LYS A 465 -12.94 -4.62 -6.00
CA LYS A 465 -13.57 -3.38 -5.53
C LYS A 465 -13.51 -3.30 -4.02
N THR A 466 -13.99 -4.33 -3.31
CA THR A 466 -14.12 -4.33 -1.86
C THR A 466 -12.84 -4.78 -1.14
N ARG A 467 -11.94 -5.50 -1.84
CA ARG A 467 -10.73 -6.16 -1.30
C ARG A 467 -11.01 -7.32 -0.33
N GLU A 468 -12.26 -7.73 -0.25
CA GLU A 468 -12.67 -8.88 0.54
C GLU A 468 -12.11 -10.18 -0.06
N ILE A 469 -11.66 -11.10 0.79
CA ILE A 469 -11.30 -12.46 0.40
C ILE A 469 -12.58 -13.25 0.20
N ILE A 470 -12.75 -13.77 -1.01
CA ILE A 470 -13.97 -14.48 -1.44
C ILE A 470 -13.78 -15.99 -1.29
N GLU A 471 -12.58 -16.50 -1.58
CA GLU A 471 -12.32 -17.94 -1.60
C GLU A 471 -10.85 -18.27 -1.28
N ILE A 472 -10.65 -19.35 -0.52
CA ILE A 472 -9.36 -20.06 -0.40
C ILE A 472 -9.49 -21.37 -1.19
N PRO A 473 -9.07 -21.40 -2.46
CA PRO A 473 -9.27 -22.57 -3.30
C PRO A 473 -8.32 -23.70 -2.91
N ASN A 474 -8.82 -24.93 -2.93
CA ASN A 474 -7.97 -26.10 -2.69
C ASN A 474 -7.28 -26.53 -3.99
N PHE A 475 -6.01 -26.14 -4.14
CA PHE A 475 -5.20 -26.47 -5.31
C PHE A 475 -4.27 -27.66 -5.13
N ALA A 476 -4.38 -28.41 -4.04
CA ALA A 476 -3.53 -29.55 -3.66
C ALA A 476 -2.63 -30.04 -4.81
N VAL A 477 -1.40 -29.49 -4.82
CA VAL A 477 -0.34 -29.79 -5.81
C VAL A 477 0.21 -31.19 -5.57
#